data_AF-A0A9C9N5C0-F1
#
_entry.id   AF-A0A9C9N5C0-F1
#
_cell.length_a   1.000
_cell.length_b   1.000
_cell.length_c   1.000
_cell.angle_alpha   90.00
_cell.angle_beta   90.00
_cell.angle_gamma   90.00
#
_symmetry.space_group_name_H-M   'P 1'
#
loop_
_entity.id
_entity.type
_entity.pdbx_description
1 polymer ?
#
loop_
_entity_poly.entity_id
_entity_poly.type
_entity_poly.pdbx_seq_one_letter_code
_entity_poly.pdbx_strand_id
1 'polypeptide(L)'
;MTSEVFAMLMSLLAYVPFLMIALLAQWSDRSRWARWAAYGMLLALDGIALLVGLAALLASQILGARGLPWSQYPGLEAVQLDLFGLLVAGTALLVPLALLPMVRRCLARFISIRAESHIHALALGLAVLAVGLNLAQVPLIGGLEVMAASTAQIPFMDLVLSNVPIVLFALAGVGFMIRRSPRETWRRLGLERMTWRQLGLTVGLAAVILALYYGLDWVWRLLAPDSYEMMMALGEVLYGGAMGVWQGIAVSLVAGVVEELFFRGALQPRFGFWLTAVIFTAAHVQYGFTLAAVEVFLGALALGWLRQRENTTSCILLHALYNVVGLLIFPLLP
;
A
#
# COMPACT_ATOMS: atom_id res chain seq x y z
N MET A 1 23.10 2.14 20.15
CA MET A 1 22.11 2.12 19.04
C MET A 1 21.73 3.58 18.80
N THR A 2 21.91 4.11 17.59
CA THR A 2 21.54 5.50 17.28
C THR A 2 20.03 5.68 17.40
N SER A 3 19.56 6.90 17.66
CA SER A 3 18.13 7.24 17.76
C SER A 3 17.34 6.83 16.52
N GLU A 4 17.96 6.94 15.33
CA GLU A 4 17.37 6.56 14.04
C GLU A 4 17.15 5.05 13.90
N VAL A 5 18.13 4.22 14.29
CA VAL A 5 17.99 2.76 14.26
C VAL A 5 16.89 2.31 15.22
N PHE A 6 16.75 2.98 16.36
CA PHE A 6 15.65 2.71 17.28
C PHE A 6 14.29 3.08 16.67
N ALA A 7 14.14 4.26 16.08
CA ALA A 7 12.90 4.67 15.42
C ALA A 7 12.51 3.71 14.28
N MET A 8 13.49 3.27 13.49
CA MET A 8 13.29 2.26 12.44
C MET A 8 12.82 0.91 13.01
N LEU A 9 13.46 0.42 14.08
CA LEU A 9 13.01 -0.84 14.71
C LEU A 9 11.59 -0.71 15.27
N MET A 10 11.24 0.45 15.84
CA MET A 10 9.89 0.73 16.33
C MET A 10 8.86 0.77 15.20
N SER A 11 9.19 1.33 14.02
CA SER A 11 8.29 1.34 12.87
C SER A 11 8.06 -0.08 12.33
N LEU A 12 9.09 -0.94 12.30
CA LEU A 12 8.95 -2.35 11.92
C LEU A 12 8.10 -3.14 12.92
N LEU A 13 8.21 -2.84 14.22
CA LEU A 13 7.41 -3.49 15.27
C LEU A 13 5.90 -3.26 15.09
N ALA A 14 5.49 -2.13 14.50
CA ALA A 14 4.09 -1.84 14.23
C ALA A 14 3.43 -2.87 13.28
N TYR A 15 4.22 -3.53 12.42
CA TYR A 15 3.72 -4.54 11.48
C TYR A 15 3.67 -5.95 12.05
N VAL A 16 4.29 -6.20 13.21
CA VAL A 16 4.39 -7.54 13.80
C VAL A 16 3.01 -8.18 14.07
N PRO A 17 2.01 -7.49 14.67
CA PRO A 17 0.69 -8.09 14.89
C PRO A 17 0.04 -8.58 13.58
N PHE A 18 0.12 -7.77 12.53
CA PHE A 18 -0.40 -8.09 11.20
C PHE A 18 0.35 -9.28 10.57
N LEU A 19 1.68 -9.29 10.67
CA LEU A 19 2.52 -10.37 10.14
C LEU A 19 2.26 -11.69 10.87
N MET A 20 2.07 -11.65 12.19
CA MET A 20 1.71 -12.83 12.98
C MET A 20 0.37 -13.42 12.53
N ILE A 21 -0.64 -12.58 12.27
CA ILE A 21 -1.93 -13.03 11.73
C ILE A 21 -1.72 -13.65 10.33
N ALA A 22 -0.94 -13.00 9.46
CA ALA A 22 -0.68 -13.51 8.11
C ALA A 22 0.06 -14.86 8.10
N LEU A 23 1.02 -15.05 9.03
CA LEU A 23 1.72 -16.32 9.24
C LEU A 23 0.76 -17.37 9.78
N LEU A 24 0.02 -17.07 10.85
CA LEU A 24 -0.92 -18.01 11.48
C LEU A 24 -2.04 -18.43 10.51
N ALA A 25 -2.48 -17.51 9.64
CA ALA A 25 -3.42 -17.79 8.57
C ALA A 25 -2.91 -18.93 7.66
N GLN A 26 -1.60 -19.07 7.46
CA GLN A 26 -1.03 -20.18 6.69
C GLN A 26 -1.28 -21.56 7.32
N TRP A 27 -1.78 -21.69 8.55
CA TRP A 27 -2.23 -22.97 9.10
C TRP A 27 -3.76 -23.11 9.21
N SER A 28 -4.52 -22.04 8.96
CA SER A 28 -5.98 -21.99 9.21
C SER A 28 -6.82 -23.04 8.45
N ASP A 29 -6.39 -23.44 7.25
CA ASP A 29 -7.07 -24.49 6.49
C ASP A 29 -6.66 -25.92 6.92
N ARG A 30 -5.54 -26.08 7.63
CA ARG A 30 -5.02 -27.39 8.10
C ARG A 30 -5.33 -27.68 9.57
N SER A 31 -5.52 -26.63 10.37
CA SER A 31 -5.71 -26.74 11.82
C SER A 31 -6.86 -25.87 12.29
N ARG A 32 -7.79 -26.48 13.03
CA ARG A 32 -8.91 -25.78 13.67
C ARG A 32 -8.43 -24.77 14.73
N TRP A 33 -7.40 -25.11 15.51
CA TRP A 33 -6.87 -24.20 16.52
C TRP A 33 -6.26 -22.95 15.87
N ALA A 34 -5.48 -23.13 14.79
CA ALA A 34 -4.80 -22.03 14.11
C ALA A 34 -5.81 -21.09 13.44
N ARG A 35 -6.91 -21.65 12.92
CA ARG A 35 -8.03 -20.88 12.37
C ARG A 35 -8.65 -19.95 13.41
N TRP A 36 -9.06 -20.49 14.55
CA TRP A 36 -9.71 -19.70 15.60
C TRP A 36 -8.74 -18.72 16.25
N ALA A 37 -7.47 -19.10 16.42
CA ALA A 37 -6.45 -18.19 16.91
C ALA A 37 -6.21 -17.03 15.92
N ALA A 38 -6.13 -17.27 14.61
CA ALA A 38 -5.99 -16.20 13.62
C ALA A 38 -7.21 -15.27 13.57
N TYR A 39 -8.43 -15.83 13.66
CA TYR A 39 -9.65 -15.03 13.75
C TYR A 39 -9.71 -14.20 15.02
N GLY A 40 -9.38 -14.80 16.17
CA GLY A 40 -9.32 -14.11 17.45
C GLY A 40 -8.28 -12.99 17.46
N MET A 41 -7.09 -13.23 16.90
CA MET A 41 -6.06 -12.20 16.78
C MET A 41 -6.46 -11.05 15.86
N LEU A 42 -7.07 -11.36 14.70
CA LEU A 42 -7.58 -10.33 13.81
C LEU A 42 -8.65 -9.49 14.51
N LEU A 43 -9.63 -10.12 15.16
CA LEU A 43 -10.70 -9.42 15.88
C LEU A 43 -10.20 -8.65 17.11
N ALA A 44 -9.16 -9.13 17.78
CA ALA A 44 -8.53 -8.40 18.89
C ALA A 44 -7.82 -7.15 18.38
N LEU A 45 -7.04 -7.27 17.30
CA LEU A 45 -6.38 -6.13 16.66
C LEU A 45 -7.41 -5.10 16.13
N ASP A 46 -8.48 -5.61 15.52
CA ASP A 46 -9.61 -4.83 15.03
C ASP A 46 -10.36 -4.11 16.17
N GLY A 47 -10.58 -4.79 17.29
CA GLY A 47 -11.16 -4.21 18.50
C GLY A 47 -10.28 -3.08 19.08
N ILE A 48 -8.95 -3.24 19.07
CA ILE A 48 -8.03 -2.16 19.45
C ILE A 48 -8.16 -0.98 18.49
N ALA A 49 -8.21 -1.22 17.18
CA ALA A 49 -8.42 -0.16 16.20
C ALA A 49 -9.76 0.57 16.46
N LEU A 50 -10.85 -0.16 16.68
CA LEU A 50 -12.15 0.43 17.01
C LEU A 50 -12.07 1.32 18.25
N LEU A 51 -11.43 0.85 19.33
CA LEU A 51 -11.25 1.64 20.55
C LEU A 51 -10.43 2.91 20.30
N VAL A 52 -9.36 2.82 19.50
CA VAL A 52 -8.55 3.99 19.11
C VAL A 52 -9.40 4.99 18.30
N GLY A 53 -10.19 4.51 17.33
CA GLY A 53 -11.07 5.36 16.53
C GLY A 53 -12.13 6.07 17.38
N LEU A 54 -12.79 5.33 18.28
CA LEU A 54 -13.78 5.90 19.20
C LEU A 54 -13.15 6.87 20.21
N ALA A 55 -11.95 6.58 20.70
CA ALA A 55 -11.21 7.48 21.59
C ALA A 55 -10.84 8.78 20.87
N ALA A 56 -10.42 8.72 19.61
CA ALA A 56 -10.13 9.92 18.81
C ALA A 56 -11.37 10.77 18.55
N LEU A 57 -12.52 10.15 18.24
CA LEU A 57 -13.80 10.85 18.10
C LEU A 57 -14.20 11.53 19.42
N LEU A 58 -14.12 10.82 20.55
CA LEU A 58 -14.42 11.37 21.86
C LEU A 58 -13.48 12.53 22.22
N ALA A 59 -12.18 12.37 21.97
CA ALA A 59 -11.19 13.41 22.21
C ALA A 59 -11.49 14.67 21.39
N SER A 60 -11.81 14.51 20.10
CA SER A 60 -12.21 15.62 19.23
C SER A 60 -13.42 16.39 19.78
N GLN A 61 -14.46 15.66 20.22
CA GLN A 61 -15.65 16.28 20.82
C GLN A 61 -15.35 17.01 22.15
N ILE A 62 -14.54 16.42 23.02
CA ILE A 62 -14.15 17.04 24.31
C ILE A 62 -13.34 18.32 24.07
N LEU A 63 -12.38 18.28 23.13
CA LEU A 63 -11.55 19.44 22.79
C LEU A 63 -12.40 20.56 22.20
N GLY A 64 -13.29 20.24 21.24
CA GLY A 64 -14.23 21.20 20.66
C GLY A 64 -15.17 21.82 21.68
N ALA A 65 -15.75 21.01 22.59
CA ALA A 65 -16.66 21.50 23.63
C ALA A 65 -15.99 22.40 24.67
N ARG A 66 -14.70 22.20 24.94
CA ARG A 66 -13.92 23.04 25.86
C ARG A 66 -13.41 24.33 25.22
N GLY A 67 -13.60 24.50 23.91
CA GLY A 67 -13.05 25.62 23.16
C GLY A 67 -11.53 25.74 23.31
N LEU A 68 -10.84 24.64 23.62
CA LEU A 68 -9.39 24.62 23.76
C LEU A 68 -8.82 24.83 22.36
N PRO A 69 -8.23 25.99 22.06
CA PRO A 69 -7.72 26.24 20.73
C PRO A 69 -6.50 25.35 20.55
N TRP A 70 -6.44 24.65 19.41
CA TRP A 70 -5.27 23.84 19.07
C TRP A 70 -3.96 24.64 19.11
N SER A 71 -4.05 25.97 19.03
CA SER A 71 -2.96 26.94 19.22
C SER A 71 -2.17 26.77 20.53
N GLN A 72 -2.69 26.02 21.51
CA GLN A 72 -1.98 25.68 22.75
C GLN A 72 -1.08 24.43 22.61
N TYR A 73 -1.22 23.67 21.52
CA TYR A 73 -0.49 22.43 21.26
C TYR A 73 0.14 22.47 19.85
N PRO A 74 1.33 23.09 19.73
CA PRO A 74 2.05 23.17 18.47
C PRO A 74 2.23 21.78 17.86
N GLY A 75 1.85 21.62 16.59
CA GLY A 75 1.91 20.35 15.86
C GLY A 75 0.65 19.48 15.92
N LEU A 76 -0.30 19.76 16.83
CA LEU A 76 -1.62 19.10 16.83
C LEU A 76 -2.69 19.90 16.10
N GLU A 77 -2.43 21.16 15.77
CA GLU A 77 -3.34 22.07 15.06
C GLU A 77 -3.82 21.55 13.71
N ALA A 78 -2.95 20.82 13.02
CA ALA A 78 -3.27 20.25 11.73
C ALA A 78 -4.07 18.95 11.84
N VAL A 79 -4.02 18.25 12.98
CA VAL A 79 -4.54 16.88 13.11
C VAL A 79 -6.07 16.86 13.09
N GLN A 80 -6.63 16.16 12.11
CA GLN A 80 -8.08 16.01 11.95
C GLN A 80 -8.56 14.76 12.72
N LEU A 81 -8.60 14.85 14.06
CA LEU A 81 -8.92 13.72 14.95
C LEU A 81 -10.31 13.12 14.72
N ASP A 82 -11.28 13.94 14.32
CA ASP A 82 -12.63 13.51 13.96
C ASP A 82 -12.63 12.61 12.72
N LEU A 83 -11.99 13.07 11.63
CA LEU A 83 -11.88 12.30 10.40
C LEU A 83 -11.01 11.05 10.59
N PHE A 84 -9.88 11.17 11.31
CA PHE A 84 -9.07 10.03 11.72
C PHE A 84 -9.90 8.99 12.48
N GLY A 85 -10.62 9.43 13.52
CA GLY A 85 -11.44 8.56 14.35
C GLY A 85 -12.56 7.89 13.57
N LEU A 86 -13.22 8.62 12.66
CA LEU A 86 -14.26 8.10 11.78
C LEU A 86 -13.72 7.04 10.81
N LEU A 87 -12.58 7.29 10.17
CA LEU A 87 -11.96 6.34 9.24
C LEU A 87 -11.52 5.07 9.97
N VAL A 88 -10.87 5.19 11.13
CA VAL A 88 -10.42 4.04 11.91
C VAL A 88 -11.60 3.22 12.43
N ALA A 89 -12.59 3.87 13.06
CA ALA A 89 -13.77 3.17 13.58
C ALA A 89 -14.61 2.55 12.46
N GLY A 90 -14.82 3.28 11.36
CA GLY A 90 -15.52 2.77 10.18
C GLY A 90 -14.80 1.58 9.57
N THR A 91 -13.47 1.63 9.43
CA THR A 91 -12.65 0.49 8.98
C THR A 91 -12.84 -0.72 9.89
N ALA A 92 -12.77 -0.51 11.21
CA ALA A 92 -12.89 -1.61 12.16
C ALA A 92 -14.27 -2.27 12.10
N LEU A 93 -15.33 -1.51 11.85
CA LEU A 93 -16.68 -2.07 11.65
C LEU A 93 -16.80 -2.92 10.36
N LEU A 94 -15.95 -2.69 9.35
CA LEU A 94 -15.96 -3.44 8.09
C LEU A 94 -15.18 -4.77 8.17
N VAL A 95 -14.16 -4.88 9.03
CA VAL A 95 -13.31 -6.09 9.14
C VAL A 95 -14.12 -7.35 9.49
N PRO A 96 -15.05 -7.36 10.47
CA PRO A 96 -15.86 -8.53 10.77
C PRO A 96 -16.72 -8.99 9.59
N LEU A 97 -17.12 -8.07 8.70
CA LEU A 97 -17.89 -8.42 7.51
C LEU A 97 -17.09 -9.32 6.56
N ALA A 98 -15.77 -9.15 6.46
CA ALA A 98 -14.91 -10.04 5.68
C ALA A 98 -14.89 -11.48 6.24
N LEU A 99 -15.18 -11.66 7.53
CA LEU A 99 -15.27 -12.96 8.20
C LEU A 99 -16.64 -13.64 8.05
N LEU A 100 -17.66 -12.91 7.59
CA LEU A 100 -18.99 -13.48 7.33
C LEU A 100 -19.00 -14.28 6.02
N PRO A 101 -19.41 -15.57 6.03
CA PRO A 101 -19.50 -16.38 4.82
C PRO A 101 -20.44 -15.79 3.75
N MET A 102 -21.52 -15.12 4.17
CA MET A 102 -22.50 -14.50 3.27
C MET A 102 -21.85 -13.39 2.43
N VAL A 103 -21.06 -12.52 3.08
CA VAL A 103 -20.35 -11.42 2.43
C VAL A 103 -19.34 -11.98 1.44
N ARG A 104 -18.52 -12.97 1.84
CA ARG A 104 -17.55 -13.57 0.92
C ARG A 104 -18.18 -14.30 -0.26
N ARG A 105 -19.34 -14.95 -0.09
CA ARG A 105 -20.09 -15.57 -1.20
C ARG A 105 -20.61 -14.53 -2.18
N CYS A 106 -21.03 -13.35 -1.69
CA CYS A 106 -21.41 -12.24 -2.55
C CYS A 106 -20.20 -11.69 -3.32
N LEU A 107 -19.11 -11.40 -2.60
CA LEU A 107 -17.87 -10.89 -3.21
C LEU A 107 -17.28 -11.87 -4.24
N ALA A 108 -17.33 -13.18 -3.99
CA ALA A 108 -16.86 -14.20 -4.92
C ALA A 108 -17.57 -14.19 -6.29
N ARG A 109 -18.71 -13.47 -6.44
CA ARG A 109 -19.37 -13.25 -7.74
C ARG A 109 -18.64 -12.22 -8.60
N PHE A 110 -17.89 -11.31 -7.97
CA PHE A 110 -17.23 -10.18 -8.63
C PHE A 110 -15.71 -10.31 -8.65
N ILE A 111 -15.14 -11.00 -7.66
CA ILE A 111 -13.69 -11.14 -7.48
C ILE A 111 -13.29 -12.59 -7.30
N SER A 112 -12.05 -12.93 -7.64
CA SER A 112 -11.55 -14.32 -7.71
C SER A 112 -11.20 -14.92 -6.33
N ILE A 113 -12.05 -14.74 -5.32
CA ILE A 113 -11.84 -15.29 -3.98
C ILE A 113 -12.59 -16.60 -3.76
N ARG A 114 -12.02 -17.49 -2.91
CA ARG A 114 -12.71 -18.70 -2.44
C ARG A 114 -13.44 -18.38 -1.15
N ALA A 115 -14.77 -18.28 -1.21
CA ALA A 115 -15.60 -17.88 -0.07
C ALA A 115 -15.48 -18.82 1.15
N GLU A 116 -15.16 -20.09 0.93
CA GLU A 116 -14.97 -21.10 1.99
C GLU A 116 -13.55 -21.13 2.56
N SER A 117 -12.58 -20.44 1.93
CA SER A 117 -11.20 -20.45 2.38
C SER A 117 -10.99 -19.47 3.53
N HIS A 118 -10.47 -19.99 4.65
CA HIS A 118 -10.21 -19.19 5.85
C HIS A 118 -9.06 -18.22 5.63
N ILE A 119 -8.07 -18.63 4.82
CA ILE A 119 -6.98 -17.76 4.37
C ILE A 119 -7.52 -16.57 3.58
N HIS A 120 -8.49 -16.77 2.69
CA HIS A 120 -9.08 -15.65 1.94
C HIS A 120 -9.88 -14.73 2.85
N ALA A 121 -10.58 -15.27 3.86
CA ALA A 121 -11.27 -14.47 4.87
C ALA A 121 -10.30 -13.58 5.67
N LEU A 122 -9.21 -14.16 6.17
CA LEU A 122 -8.17 -13.44 6.92
C LEU A 122 -7.44 -12.42 6.05
N ALA A 123 -7.08 -12.80 4.83
CA ALA A 123 -6.43 -11.88 3.89
C ALA A 123 -7.33 -10.68 3.55
N LEU A 124 -8.64 -10.92 3.36
CA LEU A 124 -9.59 -9.85 3.07
C LEU A 124 -9.77 -8.92 4.28
N GLY A 125 -9.89 -9.47 5.50
CA GLY A 125 -9.96 -8.68 6.72
C GLY A 125 -8.69 -7.84 6.96
N LEU A 126 -7.51 -8.45 6.77
CA LEU A 126 -6.24 -7.73 6.83
C LEU A 126 -6.11 -6.66 5.74
N ALA A 127 -6.61 -6.90 4.53
CA ALA A 127 -6.59 -5.92 3.45
C ALA A 127 -7.49 -4.72 3.77
N VAL A 128 -8.70 -4.96 4.29
CA VAL A 128 -9.61 -3.89 4.75
C VAL A 128 -8.94 -3.08 5.85
N LEU A 129 -8.39 -3.75 6.86
CA LEU A 129 -7.73 -3.09 7.98
C LEU A 129 -6.50 -2.28 7.51
N ALA A 130 -5.63 -2.87 6.69
CA ALA A 130 -4.43 -2.19 6.20
C ALA A 130 -4.76 -0.96 5.34
N VAL A 131 -5.69 -1.07 4.39
CA VAL A 131 -6.11 0.06 3.54
C VAL A 131 -6.76 1.15 4.38
N GLY A 132 -7.69 0.79 5.27
CA GLY A 132 -8.39 1.77 6.09
C GLY A 132 -7.48 2.50 7.09
N LEU A 133 -6.55 1.79 7.73
CA LEU A 133 -5.56 2.40 8.61
C LEU A 133 -4.57 3.28 7.83
N ASN A 134 -4.16 2.88 6.63
CA ASN A 134 -3.29 3.68 5.78
C ASN A 134 -3.99 4.97 5.31
N LEU A 135 -5.27 4.90 4.93
CA LEU A 135 -6.09 6.09 4.64
C LEU A 135 -6.23 7.02 5.84
N ALA A 136 -6.37 6.46 7.04
CA ALA A 136 -6.46 7.25 8.28
C ALA A 136 -5.14 8.00 8.61
N GLN A 137 -4.00 7.63 8.03
CA GLN A 137 -2.75 8.37 8.27
C GLN A 137 -2.82 9.81 7.74
N VAL A 138 -3.56 10.06 6.65
CA VAL A 138 -3.67 11.39 6.02
C VAL A 138 -4.30 12.43 6.97
N PRO A 139 -5.48 12.21 7.58
CA PRO A 139 -5.99 13.15 8.58
C PRO A 139 -5.15 13.19 9.86
N LEU A 140 -4.45 12.11 10.21
CA LEU A 140 -3.59 12.05 11.40
C LEU A 140 -2.37 12.97 11.29
N ILE A 141 -1.83 13.14 10.09
CA ILE A 141 -0.72 14.09 9.80
C ILE A 141 -1.24 15.48 9.36
N GLY A 142 -2.56 15.64 9.31
CA GLY A 142 -3.25 16.89 9.03
C GLY A 142 -3.54 17.21 7.58
N GLY A 143 -3.38 16.23 6.69
CA GLY A 143 -3.69 16.35 5.27
C GLY A 143 -2.44 16.41 4.39
N LEU A 144 -2.66 16.22 3.09
CA LEU A 144 -1.57 16.23 2.10
C LEU A 144 -0.99 17.63 1.90
N GLU A 145 -1.78 18.68 2.08
CA GLU A 145 -1.33 20.09 2.00
C GLU A 145 -0.28 20.41 3.08
N VAL A 146 -0.52 19.95 4.31
CA VAL A 146 0.40 20.13 5.44
C VAL A 146 1.70 19.36 5.19
N MET A 147 1.61 18.15 4.64
CA MET A 147 2.79 17.40 4.21
C MET A 147 3.56 18.13 3.12
N ALA A 148 2.88 18.62 2.08
CA ALA A 148 3.50 19.30 0.95
C ALA A 148 4.20 20.60 1.36
N ALA A 149 3.73 21.27 2.41
CA ALA A 149 4.36 22.46 2.99
C ALA A 149 5.58 22.14 3.88
N SER A 150 5.85 20.86 4.18
CA SER A 150 7.00 20.44 4.97
C SER A 150 8.31 20.68 4.22
N THR A 151 9.34 21.15 4.92
CA THR A 151 10.71 21.19 4.39
C THR A 151 11.51 19.93 4.71
N ALA A 152 10.95 19.02 5.50
CA ALA A 152 11.62 17.78 5.91
C ALA A 152 11.46 16.72 4.81
N GLN A 153 12.56 16.43 4.11
CA GLN A 153 12.60 15.37 3.10
C GLN A 153 12.75 13.99 3.75
N ILE A 154 12.15 12.97 3.15
CA ILE A 154 12.34 11.59 3.58
C ILE A 154 13.76 11.14 3.19
N PRO A 155 14.59 10.68 4.15
CA PRO A 155 15.92 10.16 3.85
C PRO A 155 15.86 8.95 2.90
N PHE A 156 16.84 8.85 2.00
CA PHE A 156 16.97 7.71 1.07
C PHE A 156 16.88 6.34 1.77
N MET A 157 17.53 6.19 2.94
CA MET A 157 17.50 4.91 3.67
C MET A 157 16.10 4.58 4.17
N ASP A 158 15.29 5.57 4.55
CA ASP A 158 13.93 5.34 5.02
C ASP A 158 13.01 4.93 3.86
N LEU A 159 13.22 5.49 2.66
CA LEU A 159 12.53 5.04 1.44
C LEU A 159 12.83 3.57 1.13
N VAL A 160 14.06 3.13 1.29
CA VAL A 160 14.44 1.72 1.06
C VAL A 160 13.92 0.81 2.17
N LEU A 161 14.02 1.22 3.44
CA LEU A 161 13.74 0.36 4.60
C LEU A 161 12.25 0.26 4.91
N SER A 162 11.45 1.29 4.58
CA SER A 162 9.98 1.25 4.70
C SER A 162 9.33 0.16 3.83
N ASN A 163 10.05 -0.38 2.84
CA ASN A 163 9.61 -1.47 1.98
C ASN A 163 9.77 -2.87 2.62
N VAL A 164 10.56 -3.03 3.68
CA VAL A 164 10.83 -4.33 4.32
C VAL A 164 9.55 -5.07 4.74
N PRO A 165 8.56 -4.42 5.41
CA PRO A 165 7.31 -5.07 5.78
C PRO A 165 6.57 -5.67 4.57
N ILE A 166 6.55 -5.00 3.43
CA ILE A 166 5.84 -5.46 2.23
C ILE A 166 6.45 -6.77 1.70
N VAL A 167 7.79 -6.90 1.71
CA VAL A 167 8.46 -8.17 1.37
C VAL A 167 8.08 -9.27 2.34
N LEU A 168 8.07 -8.97 3.65
CA LEU A 168 7.68 -9.94 4.67
C LEU A 168 6.23 -10.41 4.46
N PHE A 169 5.31 -9.50 4.12
CA PHE A 169 3.93 -9.86 3.78
C PHE A 169 3.82 -10.65 2.47
N ALA A 170 4.65 -10.38 1.47
CA ALA A 170 4.68 -11.18 0.25
C ALA A 170 5.07 -12.63 0.56
N LEU A 171 6.14 -12.82 1.33
CA LEU A 171 6.65 -14.15 1.74
C LEU A 171 5.70 -14.88 2.68
N ALA A 172 5.20 -14.20 3.72
CA ALA A 172 4.21 -14.75 4.64
C ALA A 172 2.91 -15.08 3.90
N GLY A 173 2.46 -14.19 3.01
CA GLY A 173 1.27 -14.34 2.19
C GLY A 173 1.31 -15.59 1.33
N VAL A 174 2.44 -15.90 0.69
CA VAL A 174 2.60 -17.15 -0.10
C VAL A 174 2.96 -18.38 0.75
N GLY A 175 3.21 -18.21 2.04
CA GLY A 175 3.50 -19.30 2.97
C GLY A 175 4.91 -19.87 2.82
N PHE A 176 5.89 -19.01 2.58
CA PHE A 176 7.32 -19.36 2.56
C PHE A 176 7.70 -20.13 3.83
N MET A 177 8.37 -21.28 3.67
CA MET A 177 8.81 -22.20 4.73
C MET A 177 7.70 -22.78 5.63
N ILE A 178 6.44 -22.49 5.36
CA ILE A 178 5.28 -23.03 6.08
C ILE A 178 4.49 -24.01 5.19
N ARG A 179 4.16 -23.56 3.98
CA ARG A 179 3.43 -24.33 2.97
C ARG A 179 4.29 -24.68 1.77
N ARG A 180 5.37 -23.93 1.54
CA ARG A 180 6.18 -23.97 0.32
C ARG A 180 7.66 -23.86 0.66
N SER A 181 8.46 -24.73 0.07
CA SER A 181 9.92 -24.61 0.01
C SER A 181 10.35 -23.33 -0.72
N PRO A 182 11.63 -22.93 -0.66
CA PRO A 182 12.11 -21.74 -1.39
C PRO A 182 11.86 -21.82 -2.90
N ARG A 183 12.06 -23.00 -3.52
CA ARG A 183 11.82 -23.20 -4.95
C ARG A 183 10.34 -23.08 -5.32
N GLU A 184 9.45 -23.60 -4.48
CA GLU A 184 8.00 -23.48 -4.70
C GLU A 184 7.50 -22.06 -4.45
N THR A 185 8.11 -21.34 -3.50
CA THR A 185 7.84 -19.92 -3.26
C THR A 185 8.22 -19.09 -4.48
N TRP A 186 9.41 -19.31 -5.05
CA TRP A 186 9.87 -18.64 -6.26
C TRP A 186 8.90 -18.82 -7.43
N ARG A 187 8.47 -20.07 -7.67
CA ARG A 187 7.44 -20.39 -8.68
C ARG A 187 6.09 -19.76 -8.36
N ARG A 188 5.66 -19.80 -7.10
CA ARG A 188 4.35 -19.23 -6.68
C ARG A 188 4.32 -17.72 -6.81
N LEU A 189 5.44 -17.04 -6.59
CA LEU A 189 5.59 -15.60 -6.82
C LEU A 189 5.65 -15.26 -8.31
N GLY A 190 5.82 -16.24 -9.21
CA GLY A 190 5.92 -16.00 -10.65
C GLY A 190 7.25 -15.34 -11.04
N LEU A 191 8.34 -15.67 -10.34
CA LEU A 191 9.67 -15.19 -10.69
C LEU A 191 10.28 -16.13 -11.72
N GLU A 192 10.27 -15.72 -12.98
CA GLU A 192 10.76 -16.50 -14.10
C GLU A 192 11.77 -15.71 -14.92
N ARG A 193 12.60 -16.40 -15.71
CA ARG A 193 13.53 -15.73 -16.63
C ARG A 193 12.73 -15.11 -17.77
N MET A 194 13.02 -13.86 -18.10
CA MET A 194 12.37 -13.18 -19.20
C MET A 194 12.89 -13.68 -20.55
N THR A 195 11.97 -13.93 -21.47
CA THR A 195 12.28 -14.12 -22.89
C THR A 195 12.45 -12.77 -23.58
N TRP A 196 13.10 -12.74 -24.74
CA TRP A 196 13.21 -11.51 -25.54
C TRP A 196 11.86 -10.94 -25.97
N ARG A 197 10.86 -11.80 -26.21
CA ARG A 197 9.49 -11.39 -26.50
C ARG A 197 8.84 -10.68 -25.31
N GLN A 198 9.00 -11.25 -24.11
CA GLN A 198 8.53 -10.62 -22.87
C GLN A 198 9.22 -9.29 -22.63
N LEU A 199 10.54 -9.22 -22.85
CA LEU A 199 11.29 -7.98 -22.73
C LEU A 199 10.77 -6.90 -23.69
N GLY A 200 10.59 -7.24 -24.97
CA GLY A 200 10.04 -6.31 -25.97
C GLY A 200 8.63 -5.82 -25.60
N LEU A 201 7.75 -6.72 -25.14
CA LEU A 201 6.43 -6.36 -24.65
C LEU A 201 6.49 -5.42 -23.44
N THR A 202 7.32 -5.74 -22.45
CA THR A 202 7.50 -4.91 -21.24
C THR A 202 8.01 -3.52 -21.58
N VAL A 203 9.04 -3.41 -22.42
CA VAL A 203 9.59 -2.11 -22.84
C VAL A 203 8.58 -1.31 -23.66
N GLY A 204 7.87 -1.97 -24.59
CA GLY A 204 6.81 -1.32 -25.36
C GLY A 204 5.67 -0.82 -24.47
N LEU A 205 5.25 -1.61 -23.48
CA LEU A 205 4.23 -1.21 -22.52
C LEU A 205 4.71 -0.07 -21.61
N ALA A 206 5.99 -0.07 -21.22
CA ALA A 206 6.59 1.04 -20.47
C ALA A 206 6.51 2.35 -21.26
N ALA A 207 6.84 2.33 -22.56
CA ALA A 207 6.73 3.51 -23.41
C ALA A 207 5.28 4.02 -23.52
N VAL A 208 4.30 3.12 -23.63
CA VAL A 208 2.87 3.48 -23.65
C VAL A 208 2.42 4.12 -22.33
N ILE A 209 2.80 3.53 -21.19
CA ILE A 209 2.48 4.07 -19.86
C ILE A 209 3.12 5.45 -19.68
N LEU A 210 4.38 5.61 -20.07
CA LEU A 210 5.08 6.88 -19.96
C LEU A 210 4.46 7.97 -20.82
N ALA A 211 4.07 7.66 -22.06
CA ALA A 211 3.36 8.60 -22.91
C ALA A 211 1.99 8.99 -22.32
N LEU A 212 1.28 8.03 -21.73
CA LEU A 212 0.02 8.27 -21.04
C LEU A 212 0.20 9.17 -19.82
N TYR A 213 1.17 8.89 -18.95
CA TYR A 213 1.45 9.68 -17.76
C TYR A 213 1.87 11.11 -18.14
N TYR A 214 2.78 11.27 -19.11
CA TYR A 214 3.16 12.60 -19.58
C TYR A 214 1.96 13.38 -20.17
N GLY A 215 1.07 12.70 -20.89
CA GLY A 215 -0.16 13.32 -21.40
C GLY A 215 -1.15 13.71 -20.29
N LEU A 216 -1.31 12.86 -19.28
CA LEU A 216 -2.16 13.16 -18.11
C LEU A 216 -1.58 14.31 -17.28
N ASP A 217 -0.26 14.35 -17.10
CA ASP A 217 0.46 15.45 -16.46
C ASP A 217 0.19 16.78 -17.15
N TRP A 218 0.31 16.80 -18.48
CA TRP A 218 0.01 17.97 -19.29
C TRP A 218 -1.46 18.43 -19.14
N VAL A 219 -2.41 17.50 -19.19
CA VAL A 219 -3.83 17.80 -18.94
C VAL A 219 -4.06 18.32 -17.53
N TRP A 220 -3.38 17.74 -16.54
CA TRP A 220 -3.50 18.12 -15.14
C TRP A 220 -3.04 19.55 -14.90
N ARG A 221 -1.85 19.92 -15.40
CA ARG A 221 -1.31 21.28 -15.35
C ARG A 221 -2.28 22.33 -15.90
N LEU A 222 -3.04 21.98 -16.95
CA LEU A 222 -4.01 22.88 -17.56
C LEU A 222 -5.34 22.97 -16.81
N LEU A 223 -5.84 21.84 -16.31
CA LEU A 223 -7.19 21.78 -15.73
C LEU A 223 -7.21 22.08 -14.21
N ALA A 224 -6.15 21.76 -13.48
CA ALA A 224 -6.10 21.90 -12.04
C ALA A 224 -4.67 22.23 -11.53
N PRO A 225 -4.12 23.40 -11.91
CA PRO A 225 -2.73 23.79 -11.62
C PRO A 225 -2.40 23.77 -10.13
N ASP A 226 -3.29 24.27 -9.26
CA ASP A 226 -3.04 24.31 -7.81
C ASP A 226 -2.81 22.90 -7.22
N SER A 227 -3.63 21.94 -7.63
CA SER A 227 -3.50 20.54 -7.18
C SER A 227 -2.27 19.85 -7.77
N TYR A 228 -1.83 20.27 -8.96
CA TYR A 228 -0.61 19.79 -9.59
C TYR A 228 0.62 20.32 -8.85
N GLU A 229 0.68 21.62 -8.54
CA GLU A 229 1.76 22.23 -7.77
C GLU A 229 1.87 21.62 -6.37
N MET A 230 0.74 21.38 -5.70
CA MET A 230 0.70 20.65 -4.44
C MET A 230 1.32 19.25 -4.58
N MET A 231 1.01 18.53 -5.66
CA MET A 231 1.56 17.19 -5.90
C MET A 231 3.07 17.23 -6.14
N MET A 232 3.56 18.23 -6.87
CA MET A 232 5.00 18.43 -7.09
C MET A 232 5.73 18.73 -5.78
N ALA A 233 5.17 19.61 -4.94
CA ALA A 233 5.73 19.90 -3.62
C ALA A 233 5.73 18.65 -2.72
N LEU A 234 4.66 17.84 -2.77
CA LEU A 234 4.63 16.56 -2.06
C LEU A 234 5.68 15.57 -2.60
N GLY A 235 5.89 15.54 -3.92
CA GLY A 235 6.94 14.76 -4.56
C GLY A 235 8.34 15.13 -4.06
N GLU A 236 8.64 16.42 -3.89
CA GLU A 236 9.90 16.89 -3.31
C GLU A 236 10.08 16.45 -1.85
N VAL A 237 9.02 16.46 -1.05
CA VAL A 237 9.06 15.96 0.33
C VAL A 237 9.32 14.45 0.38
N LEU A 238 8.62 13.69 -0.45
CA LEU A 238 8.68 12.22 -0.45
C LEU A 238 9.96 11.69 -1.09
N TYR A 239 10.42 12.29 -2.18
CA TYR A 239 11.48 11.74 -3.03
C TYR A 239 12.72 12.64 -3.15
N GLY A 240 12.69 13.88 -2.62
CA GLY A 240 13.82 14.82 -2.67
C GLY A 240 15.11 14.28 -2.04
N GLY A 241 15.00 13.40 -1.04
CA GLY A 241 16.14 12.71 -0.43
C GLY A 241 16.80 11.62 -1.31
N ALA A 242 16.23 11.33 -2.49
CA ALA A 242 16.69 10.29 -3.42
C ALA A 242 16.95 10.82 -4.85
N MET A 243 17.21 12.12 -5.01
CA MET A 243 17.37 12.77 -6.32
C MET A 243 18.69 12.47 -7.04
N GLY A 244 19.68 11.84 -6.37
CA GLY A 244 20.87 11.35 -7.05
C GLY A 244 20.52 10.21 -8.02
N VAL A 245 21.09 10.19 -9.22
CA VAL A 245 20.77 9.19 -10.27
C VAL A 245 20.78 7.75 -9.73
N TRP A 246 21.81 7.35 -8.99
CA TRP A 246 21.89 6.01 -8.39
C TRP A 246 20.85 5.77 -7.30
N GLN A 247 20.50 6.79 -6.51
CA GLN A 247 19.47 6.69 -5.47
C GLN A 247 18.09 6.55 -6.10
N GLY A 248 17.77 7.34 -7.13
CA GLY A 248 16.51 7.25 -7.86
C GLY A 248 16.35 5.90 -8.55
N ILE A 249 17.41 5.37 -9.18
CA ILE A 249 17.42 4.01 -9.72
C ILE A 249 17.19 2.97 -8.61
N ALA A 250 17.88 3.10 -7.48
CA ALA A 250 17.76 2.16 -6.37
C ALA A 250 16.35 2.16 -5.76
N VAL A 251 15.75 3.33 -5.50
CA VAL A 251 14.37 3.44 -5.00
C VAL A 251 13.40 2.84 -6.00
N SER A 252 13.56 3.14 -7.30
CA SER A 252 12.70 2.61 -8.37
C SER A 252 12.76 1.09 -8.47
N LEU A 253 13.95 0.50 -8.36
CA LEU A 253 14.15 -0.95 -8.36
C LEU A 253 13.60 -1.60 -7.10
N VAL A 254 13.85 -1.01 -5.91
CA VAL A 254 13.35 -1.54 -4.64
C VAL A 254 11.83 -1.53 -4.65
N ALA A 255 11.19 -0.41 -4.96
CA ALA A 255 9.74 -0.31 -5.06
C ALA A 255 9.19 -1.32 -6.08
N GLY A 256 9.76 -1.34 -7.30
CA GLY A 256 9.35 -2.27 -8.36
C GLY A 256 9.50 -3.74 -7.98
N VAL A 257 10.56 -4.13 -7.25
CA VAL A 257 10.70 -5.51 -6.77
C VAL A 257 9.68 -5.80 -5.68
N VAL A 258 9.65 -4.97 -4.64
CA VAL A 258 8.92 -5.26 -3.41
C VAL A 258 7.41 -5.23 -3.63
N GLU A 259 6.92 -4.21 -4.32
CA GLU A 259 5.50 -4.07 -4.60
C GLU A 259 5.02 -5.16 -5.54
N GLU A 260 5.75 -5.48 -6.61
CA GLU A 260 5.31 -6.52 -7.54
C GLU A 260 5.37 -7.92 -6.94
N LEU A 261 6.32 -8.19 -6.03
CA LEU A 261 6.31 -9.43 -5.24
C LEU A 261 5.04 -9.56 -4.39
N PHE A 262 4.62 -8.47 -3.74
CA PHE A 262 3.43 -8.48 -2.91
C PHE A 262 2.15 -8.48 -3.73
N PHE A 263 1.94 -7.48 -4.59
CA PHE A 263 0.70 -7.30 -5.32
C PHE A 263 0.55 -8.34 -6.44
N ARG A 264 1.53 -8.52 -7.32
CA ARG A 264 1.40 -9.37 -8.52
C ARG A 264 1.79 -10.82 -8.21
N GLY A 265 2.78 -11.00 -7.35
CA GLY A 265 3.22 -12.29 -6.85
C GLY A 265 2.24 -12.89 -5.85
N ALA A 266 2.01 -12.23 -4.71
CA ALA A 266 1.25 -12.82 -3.60
C ALA A 266 -0.27 -12.60 -3.72
N LEU A 267 -0.70 -11.35 -3.95
CA LEU A 267 -2.08 -10.90 -3.80
C LEU A 267 -2.96 -11.20 -5.00
N GLN A 268 -2.53 -10.86 -6.21
CA GLN A 268 -3.30 -11.00 -7.45
C GLN A 268 -3.76 -12.44 -7.73
N PRO A 269 -2.94 -13.49 -7.50
CA PRO A 269 -3.43 -14.86 -7.68
C PRO A 269 -4.47 -15.30 -6.63
N ARG A 270 -4.73 -14.49 -5.60
CA ARG A 270 -5.76 -14.74 -4.58
C ARG A 270 -6.99 -13.84 -4.72
N PHE A 271 -6.78 -12.58 -5.10
CA PHE A 271 -7.81 -11.55 -5.15
C PHE A 271 -8.27 -11.21 -6.57
N GLY A 272 -7.56 -11.72 -7.57
CA GLY A 272 -7.85 -11.44 -8.97
C GLY A 272 -7.37 -10.06 -9.39
N PHE A 273 -7.65 -9.74 -10.65
CA PHE A 273 -7.17 -8.53 -11.32
C PHE A 273 -7.70 -7.24 -10.69
N TRP A 274 -9.03 -7.09 -10.64
CA TRP A 274 -9.67 -5.84 -10.25
C TRP A 274 -9.41 -5.46 -8.79
N LEU A 275 -9.61 -6.40 -7.87
CA LEU A 275 -9.40 -6.10 -6.44
C LEU A 275 -7.94 -5.77 -6.14
N THR A 276 -6.98 -6.45 -6.76
CA THR A 276 -5.57 -6.12 -6.55
C THR A 276 -5.22 -4.74 -7.10
N ALA A 277 -5.76 -4.33 -8.25
CA ALA A 277 -5.56 -2.98 -8.76
C ALA A 277 -6.13 -1.91 -7.81
N VAL A 278 -7.34 -2.13 -7.28
CA VAL A 278 -7.96 -1.22 -6.30
C VAL A 278 -7.15 -1.13 -5.00
N ILE A 279 -6.71 -2.27 -4.44
CA ILE A 279 -5.89 -2.26 -3.21
C ILE A 279 -4.54 -1.60 -3.47
N PHE A 280 -3.94 -1.82 -4.64
CA PHE A 280 -2.69 -1.16 -5.03
C PHE A 280 -2.85 0.37 -5.02
N THR A 281 -3.86 0.88 -5.73
CA THR A 281 -4.13 2.33 -5.75
C THR A 281 -4.47 2.88 -4.37
N ALA A 282 -5.28 2.16 -3.59
CA ALA A 282 -5.66 2.59 -2.25
C ALA A 282 -4.50 2.59 -1.24
N ALA A 283 -3.42 1.84 -1.50
CA ALA A 283 -2.19 1.87 -0.70
C ALA A 283 -1.31 3.10 -1.01
N HIS A 284 -1.60 3.83 -2.09
CA HIS A 284 -0.88 5.04 -2.48
C HIS A 284 -1.61 6.30 -2.04
N VAL A 285 -1.93 6.37 -0.74
CA VAL A 285 -2.72 7.46 -0.14
C VAL A 285 -2.09 8.83 -0.30
N GLN A 286 -0.77 8.89 -0.49
CA GLN A 286 -0.06 10.13 -0.77
C GLN A 286 -0.55 10.85 -2.02
N TYR A 287 -1.16 10.15 -2.98
CA TYR A 287 -1.71 10.79 -4.18
C TYR A 287 -3.11 11.36 -3.98
N GLY A 288 -3.77 11.08 -2.85
CA GLY A 288 -5.12 11.55 -2.56
C GLY A 288 -6.13 11.23 -3.69
N PHE A 289 -7.12 12.11 -3.86
CA PHE A 289 -8.09 12.01 -4.96
C PHE A 289 -7.70 12.94 -6.12
N THR A 290 -6.52 12.70 -6.69
CA THR A 290 -5.96 13.50 -7.80
C THR A 290 -5.78 12.68 -9.09
N LEU A 291 -5.32 13.31 -10.18
CA LEU A 291 -5.00 12.60 -11.41
C LEU A 291 -3.80 11.63 -11.23
N ALA A 292 -2.89 11.86 -10.27
CA ALA A 292 -1.87 10.87 -9.91
C ALA A 292 -2.49 9.54 -9.42
N ALA A 293 -3.59 9.57 -8.68
CA ALA A 293 -4.27 8.34 -8.26
C ALA A 293 -4.88 7.58 -9.46
N VAL A 294 -5.32 8.31 -10.49
CA VAL A 294 -5.79 7.72 -11.75
C VAL A 294 -4.62 7.08 -12.50
N GLU A 295 -3.47 7.74 -12.59
CA GLU A 295 -2.24 7.18 -13.17
C GLU A 295 -1.84 5.89 -12.47
N VAL A 296 -1.77 5.90 -11.13
CA VAL A 296 -1.47 4.71 -10.32
C VAL A 296 -2.48 3.59 -10.59
N PHE A 297 -3.77 3.90 -10.71
CA PHE A 297 -4.78 2.90 -11.05
C PHE A 297 -4.58 2.31 -12.45
N LEU A 298 -4.33 3.14 -13.46
CA LEU A 298 -4.08 2.68 -14.83
C LEU A 298 -2.79 1.85 -14.92
N GLY A 299 -1.73 2.28 -14.23
CA GLY A 299 -0.49 1.51 -14.06
C GLY A 299 -0.75 0.17 -13.37
N ALA A 300 -1.61 0.16 -12.35
CA ALA A 300 -1.97 -1.06 -11.63
C ALA A 300 -2.71 -2.06 -12.53
N LEU A 301 -3.62 -1.58 -13.39
CA LEU A 301 -4.29 -2.37 -14.40
C LEU A 301 -3.29 -2.90 -15.44
N ALA A 302 -2.35 -2.08 -15.91
CA ALA A 302 -1.34 -2.51 -16.89
C ALA A 302 -0.44 -3.61 -16.31
N LEU A 303 0.07 -3.43 -15.09
CA LEU A 303 0.86 -4.44 -14.37
C LEU A 303 0.05 -5.71 -14.10
N GLY A 304 -1.21 -5.55 -13.67
CA GLY A 304 -2.11 -6.68 -13.45
C GLY A 304 -2.36 -7.48 -14.72
N TRP A 305 -2.54 -6.82 -15.85
CA TRP A 305 -2.72 -7.46 -17.15
C TRP A 305 -1.44 -8.17 -17.60
N LEU A 306 -0.29 -7.50 -17.46
CA LEU A 306 1.01 -8.09 -17.79
C LEU A 306 1.26 -9.34 -16.95
N ARG A 307 0.89 -9.33 -15.66
CA ARG A 307 0.99 -10.50 -14.79
C ARG A 307 0.12 -11.68 -15.24
N GLN A 308 -1.03 -11.43 -15.86
CA GLN A 308 -1.89 -12.50 -16.40
C GLN A 308 -1.32 -13.11 -17.69
N ARG A 309 -0.57 -12.33 -18.47
CA ARG A 309 0.01 -12.77 -19.74
C ARG A 309 1.38 -13.41 -19.58
N GLU A 310 2.17 -12.89 -18.65
CA GLU A 310 3.58 -13.23 -18.50
C GLU A 310 3.88 -13.63 -17.04
N ASN A 311 4.79 -12.93 -16.38
CA ASN A 311 5.31 -13.27 -15.06
C ASN A 311 5.61 -12.01 -14.23
N THR A 312 5.86 -12.20 -12.94
CA THR A 312 6.12 -11.09 -12.00
C THR A 312 7.45 -10.40 -12.32
N THR A 313 8.45 -11.11 -12.85
CA THR A 313 9.72 -10.50 -13.31
C THR A 313 9.47 -9.42 -14.36
N SER A 314 8.57 -9.66 -15.31
CA SER A 314 8.19 -8.70 -16.34
C SER A 314 7.48 -7.48 -15.74
N CYS A 315 6.70 -7.68 -14.68
CA CYS A 315 6.03 -6.60 -13.94
C CYS A 315 7.03 -5.77 -13.13
N ILE A 316 8.00 -6.41 -12.48
CA ILE A 316 9.11 -5.74 -11.76
C ILE A 316 9.86 -4.82 -12.72
N LEU A 317 10.21 -5.33 -13.91
CA LEU A 317 10.90 -4.52 -14.91
C LEU A 317 10.03 -3.36 -15.40
N LEU A 318 8.75 -3.60 -15.72
CA LEU A 318 7.83 -2.55 -16.14
C LEU A 318 7.74 -1.43 -15.10
N HIS A 319 7.52 -1.82 -13.83
CA HIS A 319 7.39 -0.90 -12.71
C HIS A 319 8.67 -0.09 -12.51
N ALA A 320 9.82 -0.75 -12.43
CA ALA A 320 11.09 -0.07 -12.30
C ALA A 320 11.36 0.90 -13.45
N LEU A 321 11.04 0.52 -14.70
CA LEU A 321 11.25 1.38 -15.86
C LEU A 321 10.44 2.68 -15.77
N TYR A 322 9.12 2.61 -15.51
CA TYR A 322 8.33 3.84 -15.46
C TYR A 322 8.67 4.68 -14.22
N ASN A 323 9.07 4.07 -13.10
CA ASN A 323 9.53 4.82 -11.92
C ASN A 323 10.85 5.56 -12.19
N VAL A 324 11.82 4.91 -12.85
CA VAL A 324 13.11 5.54 -13.18
C VAL A 324 12.89 6.74 -14.10
N VAL A 325 12.08 6.59 -15.15
CA VAL A 325 11.79 7.70 -16.06
C VAL A 325 10.98 8.79 -15.37
N GLY A 326 9.95 8.42 -14.61
CA GLY A 326 9.12 9.37 -13.87
C GLY A 326 9.91 10.18 -12.84
N LEU A 327 10.86 9.57 -12.15
CA LEU A 327 11.65 10.24 -11.11
C LEU A 327 12.83 11.04 -11.68
N LEU A 328 13.51 10.54 -12.72
CA LEU A 328 14.77 11.13 -13.18
C LEU A 328 14.66 11.91 -14.50
N ILE A 329 13.64 11.65 -15.30
CA ILE A 329 13.51 12.24 -16.64
C ILE A 329 12.36 13.22 -16.70
N PHE A 330 11.17 12.88 -16.17
CA PHE A 330 10.02 13.78 -16.24
C PHE A 330 10.27 15.17 -15.62
N PRO A 331 10.98 15.32 -14.49
CA PRO A 331 11.31 16.63 -13.94
C PRO A 331 12.22 17.49 -14.84
N LEU A 332 12.87 16.88 -15.85
CA LEU A 332 13.72 17.57 -16.82
C LEU A 332 12.95 17.97 -18.10
N LEU A 333 11.71 17.49 -18.25
CA LEU A 333 10.85 17.80 -19.38
C LEU A 333 10.03 19.07 -19.10
N PRO A 334 9.70 19.86 -20.14
CA PRO A 334 8.90 21.07 -20.00
C PRO A 334 7.48 20.77 -19.48
#